data_AF-A0A3Q8S3S1-F1
#
_entry.id   AF-A0A3Q8S3S1-F1
#
_cell.length_a   1.000
_cell.length_b   1.000
_cell.length_c   1.000
_cell.angle_alpha   90.00
_cell.angle_beta   90.00
_cell.angle_gamma   90.00
#
_symmetry.space_group_name_H-M   'P 1'
#
loop_
_entity.id
_entity.type
_entity.pdbx_description
1 polymer ?
#
loop_
_entity_poly.entity_id
_entity_poly.type
_entity_poly.pdbx_seq_one_letter_code
_entity_poly.pdbx_strand_id
1 'polypeptide(L)'
;MSVSLAMIPVALTLRLVMGKQNFDRWVESMEVKEPSTFQNELELVRTVRKAGYDAEKWGGSYKTHIDGEDLYFFWELDDGKWTAVFGKSDSKVKIKQFMADINQAAGRQIFEQLQGQGQSGTGIMTSATEIVEPVVTFPTNFRDGELLFRTLKEFGVNPVRAGHAITCRVEDSLLLFRQSQSHDSPFYVEVRNAPDLRKVYQYLSDVDEDYKRCLQAMVYEKLKERVEDKNMTIESEEVLEDNSIVLTINIRG
;
A
#
# COMPACT_ATOMS: atom_id res chain seq x y z
N MET A 1 -8.65 -5.74 -8.07
CA MET A 1 -7.62 -5.50 -7.04
C MET A 1 -6.23 -5.75 -7.60
N SER A 2 -5.56 -4.73 -8.12
CA SER A 2 -4.15 -4.84 -8.49
C SER A 2 -3.23 -4.38 -7.36
N VAL A 3 -3.01 -5.30 -6.44
CA VAL A 3 -1.83 -5.23 -5.58
C VAL A 3 -0.69 -5.82 -6.41
N SER A 4 0.34 -5.02 -6.72
CA SER A 4 1.61 -5.52 -7.31
C SER A 4 2.03 -6.82 -6.61
N LEU A 5 2.55 -7.82 -7.31
CA LEU A 5 2.99 -9.09 -6.70
C LEU A 5 3.93 -8.87 -5.50
N ALA A 6 4.75 -7.82 -5.55
CA ALA A 6 5.64 -7.42 -4.45
C ALA A 6 4.88 -6.97 -3.18
N MET A 7 3.63 -6.50 -3.33
CA MET A 7 2.81 -5.97 -2.25
C MET A 7 1.84 -6.99 -1.66
N ILE A 8 1.79 -8.22 -2.18
CA ILE A 8 0.88 -9.28 -1.70
C ILE A 8 1.12 -9.62 -0.22
N PRO A 9 2.36 -9.83 0.27
CA PRO A 9 2.60 -10.14 1.69
C PRO A 9 2.13 -9.03 2.63
N VAL A 10 2.34 -7.77 2.24
CA VAL A 10 1.90 -6.59 3.00
C VAL A 10 0.39 -6.45 2.95
N ALA A 11 -0.23 -6.58 1.78
CA ALA A 11 -1.69 -6.53 1.64
C ALA A 11 -2.38 -7.63 2.45
N LEU A 12 -1.81 -8.84 2.51
CA LEU A 12 -2.31 -9.92 3.37
C LEU A 12 -2.14 -9.59 4.86
N THR A 13 -1.00 -9.03 5.25
CA THR A 13 -0.74 -8.59 6.64
C THR A 13 -1.72 -7.48 7.05
N LEU A 14 -1.92 -6.47 6.20
CA LEU A 14 -2.90 -5.40 6.40
C LEU A 14 -4.32 -5.96 6.49
N ARG A 15 -4.68 -6.89 5.61
CA ARG A 15 -5.99 -7.55 5.64
C ARG A 15 -6.24 -8.32 6.93
N LEU A 16 -5.21 -8.98 7.48
CA LEU A 16 -5.30 -9.68 8.77
C LEU A 16 -5.47 -8.71 9.94
N VAL A 17 -4.71 -7.60 9.96
CA VAL A 17 -4.76 -6.60 11.04
C VAL A 17 -6.07 -5.79 11.00
N MET A 18 -6.52 -5.40 9.82
CA MET A 18 -7.71 -4.55 9.63
C MET A 18 -9.01 -5.35 9.64
N GLY A 19 -8.95 -6.63 9.27
CA GLY A 19 -10.12 -7.43 8.92
C GLY A 19 -10.59 -7.15 7.48
N LYS A 20 -11.14 -8.18 6.83
CA LYS A 20 -11.51 -8.16 5.39
C LYS A 20 -12.31 -6.93 4.98
N GLN A 21 -13.41 -6.60 5.68
CA GLN A 21 -14.27 -5.49 5.28
C GLN A 21 -13.59 -4.12 5.39
N ASN A 22 -12.72 -3.92 6.38
CA ASN A 22 -12.00 -2.65 6.55
C ASN A 22 -10.87 -2.53 5.54
N PHE A 23 -10.21 -3.64 5.24
CA PHE A 23 -9.21 -3.72 4.19
C PHE A 23 -9.81 -3.42 2.82
N ASP A 24 -10.92 -4.08 2.46
CA ASP A 24 -11.61 -3.88 1.18
C ASP A 24 -12.05 -2.40 1.06
N ARG A 25 -12.66 -1.82 2.10
CA ARG A 25 -13.01 -0.38 2.13
C ARG A 25 -11.80 0.55 2.03
N TRP A 26 -10.67 0.16 2.62
CA TRP A 26 -9.44 0.94 2.56
C TRP A 26 -8.81 0.91 1.16
N VAL A 27 -8.77 -0.27 0.51
CA VAL A 27 -8.34 -0.40 -0.90
C VAL A 27 -9.23 0.46 -1.79
N GLU A 28 -10.55 0.36 -1.67
CA GLU A 28 -11.51 1.21 -2.40
C GLU A 28 -11.27 2.69 -2.13
N SER A 29 -10.89 3.06 -0.90
CA SER A 29 -10.58 4.45 -0.55
C SER A 29 -9.27 4.97 -1.15
N MET A 30 -8.42 4.11 -1.71
CA MET A 30 -7.16 4.48 -2.36
C MET A 30 -7.25 4.43 -3.88
N GLU A 31 -8.33 3.90 -4.43
CA GLU A 31 -8.56 3.77 -5.87
C GLU A 31 -9.43 4.91 -6.41
N VAL A 32 -9.23 5.22 -7.69
CA VAL A 32 -10.13 6.01 -8.54
C VAL A 32 -10.57 5.10 -9.66
N LYS A 33 -11.87 4.84 -9.72
CA LYS A 33 -12.49 4.00 -10.73
C LYS A 33 -13.14 4.88 -11.79
N GLU A 34 -12.72 4.71 -13.04
CA GLU A 34 -13.24 5.41 -14.22
C GLU A 34 -13.94 4.38 -15.12
N PRO A 35 -15.27 4.22 -15.01
CA PRO A 35 -16.03 3.31 -15.86
C PRO A 35 -15.91 3.70 -17.33
N SER A 36 -15.81 2.69 -18.19
CA SER A 36 -15.77 2.88 -19.63
C SER A 36 -17.03 2.35 -20.31
N THR A 37 -17.23 2.79 -21.55
CA THR A 37 -18.31 2.31 -22.43
C THR A 37 -17.82 1.26 -23.43
N PHE A 38 -16.70 0.58 -23.16
CA PHE A 38 -16.26 -0.55 -23.96
C PHE A 38 -17.25 -1.72 -23.85
N GLN A 39 -17.63 -2.30 -24.98
CA GLN A 39 -18.61 -3.38 -25.04
C GLN A 39 -18.00 -4.74 -24.74
N ASN A 40 -16.72 -4.93 -25.07
CA ASN A 40 -16.02 -6.20 -24.90
C ASN A 40 -14.50 -6.03 -24.84
N GLU A 41 -13.82 -7.12 -24.44
CA GLU A 41 -12.36 -7.24 -24.33
C GLU A 41 -11.64 -6.88 -25.64
N LEU A 42 -12.17 -7.30 -26.79
CA LEU A 42 -11.55 -7.06 -28.09
C LEU A 42 -11.54 -5.57 -28.45
N GLU A 43 -12.65 -4.87 -28.19
CA GLU A 43 -12.77 -3.43 -28.41
C GLU A 43 -11.81 -2.64 -27.52
N LEU A 44 -11.74 -2.99 -26.23
CA LEU A 44 -10.82 -2.39 -25.28
C LEU A 44 -9.37 -2.51 -25.76
N VAL A 45 -8.89 -3.75 -25.99
CA VAL A 45 -7.49 -4.00 -26.34
C VAL A 45 -7.10 -3.32 -27.65
N ARG A 46 -7.98 -3.34 -28.66
CA ARG A 46 -7.72 -2.68 -29.94
C ARG A 46 -7.66 -1.17 -29.79
N THR A 47 -8.56 -0.58 -29.02
CA THR A 47 -8.63 0.87 -28.86
C THR A 47 -7.42 1.39 -28.08
N VAL A 48 -7.06 0.72 -26.98
CA VAL A 48 -5.89 1.06 -26.16
C VAL A 48 -4.60 1.00 -26.98
N ARG A 49 -4.41 -0.08 -27.76
CA ARG A 49 -3.24 -0.22 -28.66
C ARG A 49 -3.25 0.80 -29.80
N LYS A 50 -4.42 1.12 -30.35
CA LYS A 50 -4.56 2.17 -31.37
C LYS A 50 -4.19 3.55 -30.83
N ALA A 51 -4.44 3.81 -29.54
CA ALA A 51 -4.03 5.05 -28.87
C ALA A 51 -2.52 5.11 -28.54
N GLY A 52 -1.77 4.03 -28.80
CA GLY A 52 -0.31 3.98 -28.59
C GLY A 52 0.12 3.38 -27.26
N TYR A 53 -0.80 2.79 -26.49
CA TYR A 53 -0.51 2.16 -25.21
C TYR A 53 -0.51 0.64 -25.29
N ASP A 54 0.12 -0.02 -24.32
CA ASP A 54 0.03 -1.46 -24.17
C ASP A 54 -1.29 -1.88 -23.48
N ALA A 55 -1.67 -3.13 -23.74
CA ALA A 55 -2.78 -3.78 -23.08
C ALA A 55 -2.36 -5.24 -22.87
N GLU A 56 -1.75 -5.48 -21.72
CA GLU A 56 -1.20 -6.77 -21.31
C GLU A 56 -2.22 -7.54 -20.50
N LYS A 57 -2.47 -8.80 -20.88
CA LYS A 57 -3.43 -9.63 -20.16
C LYS A 57 -2.84 -10.06 -18.81
N TRP A 58 -3.58 -9.82 -17.74
CA TRP A 58 -3.15 -10.13 -16.37
C TRP A 58 -4.27 -10.81 -15.59
N GLY A 59 -4.34 -12.15 -15.68
CA GLY A 59 -5.45 -12.91 -15.11
C GLY A 59 -6.80 -12.55 -15.77
N GLY A 60 -7.75 -12.10 -14.96
CA GLY A 60 -9.06 -11.61 -15.42
C GLY A 60 -9.10 -10.12 -15.81
N SER A 61 -7.97 -9.42 -15.71
CA SER A 61 -7.83 -7.98 -15.93
C SER A 61 -6.85 -7.69 -17.07
N TYR A 62 -6.74 -6.42 -17.46
CA TYR A 62 -5.70 -5.93 -18.36
C TYR A 62 -4.85 -4.87 -17.68
N LYS A 63 -3.53 -4.92 -17.85
CA LYS A 63 -2.60 -3.88 -17.40
C LYS A 63 -2.24 -2.97 -18.57
N THR A 64 -2.20 -1.67 -18.32
CA THR A 64 -1.76 -0.65 -19.28
C THR A 64 -0.77 0.30 -18.60
N HIS A 65 0.35 0.55 -19.23
CA HIS A 65 1.36 1.51 -18.83
C HIS A 65 1.11 2.84 -19.54
N ILE A 66 1.12 3.94 -18.78
CA ILE A 66 0.93 5.32 -19.29
C ILE A 66 2.28 6.03 -19.40
N ASP A 67 3.21 5.75 -18.49
CA ASP A 67 4.54 6.37 -18.47
C ASP A 67 5.58 5.37 -17.95
N GLY A 68 6.13 4.58 -18.88
CA GLY A 68 7.10 3.53 -18.57
C GLY A 68 6.60 2.55 -17.50
N GLU A 69 7.51 2.07 -16.65
CA GLU A 69 7.16 1.21 -15.52
C GLU A 69 6.58 1.99 -14.32
N ASP A 70 6.76 3.32 -14.29
CA ASP A 70 6.45 4.18 -13.15
C ASP A 70 4.96 4.55 -13.06
N LEU A 71 4.19 4.45 -14.14
CA LEU A 71 2.75 4.68 -14.10
C LEU A 71 2.00 3.64 -14.93
N TYR A 72 1.27 2.78 -14.25
CA TYR A 72 0.36 1.81 -14.86
C TYR A 72 -0.95 1.74 -14.08
N PHE A 73 -1.96 1.16 -14.71
CA PHE A 73 -3.26 0.90 -14.09
C PHE A 73 -3.85 -0.40 -14.62
N PHE A 74 -4.97 -0.82 -14.03
CA PHE A 74 -5.68 -2.03 -14.45
C PHE A 74 -7.07 -1.73 -14.96
N TRP A 75 -7.46 -2.47 -16.00
CA TRP A 75 -8.82 -2.61 -16.45
C TRP A 75 -9.46 -3.80 -15.74
N GLU A 76 -10.53 -3.54 -15.00
CA GLU A 76 -11.29 -4.55 -14.29
C GLU A 76 -12.72 -4.60 -14.82
N LEU A 77 -13.31 -5.80 -14.85
CA LEU A 77 -14.69 -5.98 -15.27
C LEU A 77 -15.60 -5.90 -14.03
N ASP A 78 -16.08 -4.69 -13.75
CA ASP A 78 -16.99 -4.38 -12.64
C ASP A 78 -18.41 -4.24 -13.18
N ASP A 79 -19.36 -5.03 -12.67
CA ASP A 79 -20.78 -5.05 -13.09
C ASP A 79 -20.99 -5.15 -14.62
N GLY A 80 -20.14 -5.94 -15.28
CA GLY A 80 -20.19 -6.15 -16.73
C GLY A 80 -19.66 -4.97 -17.56
N LYS A 81 -19.06 -3.96 -16.92
CA LYS A 81 -18.40 -2.82 -17.58
C LYS A 81 -16.90 -2.85 -17.32
N TRP A 82 -16.12 -2.61 -18.37
CA TRP A 82 -14.70 -2.40 -18.20
C TRP A 82 -14.45 -1.06 -17.52
N THR A 83 -13.71 -1.08 -16.41
CA THR A 83 -13.45 0.07 -15.56
C THR A 83 -11.95 0.22 -15.42
N ALA A 84 -11.42 1.42 -15.69
CA ALA A 84 -10.03 1.73 -15.43
C ALA A 84 -9.85 2.08 -13.95
N VAL A 85 -8.94 1.39 -13.27
CA VAL A 85 -8.69 1.53 -11.82
C VAL A 85 -7.32 2.14 -11.60
N PHE A 86 -7.30 3.42 -11.23
CA PHE A 86 -6.09 4.19 -10.92
C PHE A 86 -5.89 4.31 -9.41
N GLY A 87 -4.66 4.59 -8.96
CA GLY A 87 -4.41 5.05 -7.60
C GLY A 87 -4.80 6.53 -7.44
N LYS A 88 -5.34 6.92 -6.28
CA LYS A 88 -5.69 8.33 -5.97
C LYS A 88 -4.50 9.30 -6.03
N SER A 89 -3.29 8.79 -5.77
CA SER A 89 -2.05 9.55 -5.83
C SER A 89 -1.46 9.64 -7.23
N ASP A 90 -2.00 8.90 -8.21
CA ASP A 90 -1.46 8.91 -9.56
C ASP A 90 -1.66 10.27 -10.25
N SER A 91 -0.77 10.60 -11.19
CA SER A 91 -0.76 11.90 -11.86
C SER A 91 -2.06 12.15 -12.62
N LYS A 92 -2.92 13.02 -12.06
CA LYS A 92 -4.19 13.44 -12.69
C LYS A 92 -4.00 14.02 -14.09
N VAL A 93 -2.85 14.67 -14.34
CA VAL A 93 -2.54 15.24 -15.65
C VAL A 93 -2.32 14.13 -16.68
N LYS A 94 -1.50 13.12 -16.34
CA LYS A 94 -1.22 11.97 -17.21
C LYS A 94 -2.47 11.10 -17.43
N ILE A 95 -3.28 10.90 -16.39
CA ILE A 95 -4.55 10.18 -16.49
C ILE A 95 -5.51 10.90 -17.45
N LYS A 96 -5.67 12.22 -17.31
CA LYS A 96 -6.52 13.01 -18.22
C LYS A 96 -6.04 12.95 -19.68
N GLN A 97 -4.72 13.01 -19.88
CA GLN A 97 -4.13 12.89 -21.22
C GLN A 97 -4.44 11.51 -21.81
N PHE A 98 -4.19 10.44 -21.05
CA PHE A 98 -4.52 9.07 -21.44
C PHE A 98 -6.01 8.93 -21.83
N MET A 99 -6.93 9.44 -21.01
CA MET A 99 -8.36 9.38 -21.30
C MET A 99 -8.74 10.13 -22.59
N ALA A 100 -8.09 11.26 -22.86
CA ALA A 100 -8.28 12.01 -24.10
C ALA A 100 -7.78 11.22 -25.33
N ASP A 101 -6.62 10.59 -25.22
CA ASP A 101 -6.03 9.79 -26.30
C ASP A 101 -6.89 8.56 -26.63
N ILE A 102 -7.45 7.90 -25.61
CA ILE A 102 -8.42 6.80 -25.77
C ILE A 102 -9.70 7.28 -26.46
N ASN A 103 -10.28 8.41 -26.03
CA ASN A 103 -11.47 8.99 -26.65
C ASN A 103 -11.22 9.31 -28.13
N GLN A 104 -10.05 9.88 -28.45
CA GLN A 104 -9.65 10.17 -29.82
C GLN A 104 -9.48 8.90 -30.65
N ALA A 105 -8.83 7.87 -30.12
CA ALA A 105 -8.64 6.60 -30.82
C ALA A 105 -9.97 5.87 -31.07
N ALA A 106 -10.92 5.96 -30.13
CA ALA A 106 -12.26 5.40 -30.25
C ALA A 106 -13.18 6.21 -31.18
N GLY A 107 -12.92 7.50 -31.37
CA GLY A 107 -13.80 8.41 -32.10
C GLY A 107 -15.11 8.72 -31.37
N ARG A 108 -15.20 8.40 -30.08
CA ARG A 108 -16.37 8.61 -29.20
C ARG A 108 -15.90 8.79 -27.76
N GLN A 109 -16.78 9.31 -26.90
CA GLN A 109 -16.50 9.34 -25.46
C GLN A 109 -16.54 7.90 -24.90
N ILE A 110 -15.39 7.43 -24.43
CA ILE A 110 -15.22 6.14 -23.76
C ILE A 110 -15.46 6.28 -22.27
N PHE A 111 -14.92 7.33 -21.66
CA PHE A 111 -15.08 7.63 -20.24
C PHE A 111 -16.17 8.68 -20.02
N GLU A 112 -16.94 8.54 -18.95
CA GLU A 112 -17.87 9.58 -18.53
C GLU A 112 -17.06 10.76 -17.96
N GLN A 113 -17.24 11.97 -18.51
CA GLN A 113 -16.59 13.16 -17.95
C GLN A 113 -17.00 13.31 -16.48
N LEU A 114 -16.02 13.37 -15.58
CA LEU A 114 -16.19 13.93 -14.24
C LEU A 114 -16.67 15.38 -14.37
N GLN A 115 -17.99 15.60 -14.44
CA GLN A 115 -18.54 16.85 -13.96
C GLN A 115 -18.18 16.90 -12.48
N GLY A 116 -17.31 17.86 -12.14
CA GLY A 116 -16.85 18.03 -10.78
C GLY A 116 -18.02 18.07 -9.81
N GLN A 117 -17.86 17.44 -8.66
CA GLN A 117 -18.55 17.86 -7.45
C GLN A 117 -18.11 19.30 -7.13
N GLY A 118 -18.71 20.25 -7.84
CA GLY A 118 -18.56 21.68 -7.69
C GLY A 118 -19.94 22.28 -7.49
N GLN A 119 -20.33 22.38 -6.22
CA GLN A 119 -21.10 23.48 -5.64
C GLN A 119 -22.11 24.18 -6.56
N SER A 120 -23.37 23.73 -6.50
CA SER A 120 -24.50 24.66 -6.63
C SER A 120 -24.65 25.39 -5.30
N GLY A 121 -23.94 26.51 -5.16
CA GLY A 121 -23.99 27.36 -3.99
C GLY A 121 -23.47 28.75 -4.35
N THR A 122 -24.37 29.63 -4.76
CA THR A 122 -24.13 31.07 -4.80
C THR A 122 -23.70 31.56 -3.42
N GLY A 123 -22.45 31.99 -3.27
CA GLY A 123 -21.93 32.49 -1.99
C GLY A 123 -20.52 33.06 -2.11
N ILE A 124 -20.47 34.36 -2.41
CA ILE A 124 -19.54 35.41 -1.94
C ILE A 124 -18.11 34.97 -1.52
N MET A 125 -17.13 35.59 -2.17
CA MET A 125 -15.70 35.56 -1.85
C MET A 125 -15.40 35.82 -0.36
N THR A 126 -14.67 34.90 0.28
CA THR A 126 -13.82 35.20 1.43
C THR A 126 -12.67 34.19 1.57
N SER A 127 -11.46 34.74 1.46
CA SER A 127 -10.26 34.46 2.28
C SER A 127 -9.58 33.07 2.22
N ALA A 128 -8.35 33.12 1.70
CA ALA A 128 -7.16 32.34 2.08
C ALA A 128 -7.43 30.96 2.73
N THR A 129 -7.60 29.94 1.89
CA THR A 129 -7.62 28.55 2.36
C THR A 129 -6.20 28.00 2.27
N GLU A 130 -5.63 27.68 3.44
CA GLU A 130 -4.43 26.86 3.56
C GLU A 130 -4.55 25.63 2.65
N ILE A 131 -3.49 25.36 1.88
CA ILE A 131 -3.37 24.12 1.11
C ILE A 131 -3.30 23.00 2.14
N VAL A 132 -4.44 22.36 2.44
CA VAL A 132 -4.46 21.15 3.26
C VAL A 132 -3.82 20.05 2.44
N GLU A 133 -2.53 19.82 2.66
CA GLU A 133 -1.80 18.71 2.04
C GLU A 133 -2.51 17.39 2.36
N PRO A 134 -2.63 16.46 1.39
CA PRO A 134 -3.29 15.18 1.63
C PRO A 134 -2.47 14.36 2.63
N VAL A 135 -3.01 14.19 3.83
CA VAL A 135 -2.50 13.25 4.83
C VAL A 135 -3.17 11.90 4.59
N VAL A 136 -2.37 10.88 4.32
CA VAL A 136 -2.87 9.51 4.15
C VAL A 136 -2.43 8.67 5.33
N THR A 137 -3.35 7.98 6.00
CA THR A 137 -3.04 7.15 7.17
C THR A 137 -3.14 5.67 6.83
N PHE A 138 -2.11 4.90 7.21
CA PHE A 138 -2.05 3.46 7.02
C PHE A 138 -1.94 2.74 8.36
N PRO A 139 -2.68 1.64 8.56
CA PRO A 139 -2.41 0.74 9.67
C PRO A 139 -1.10 -0.01 9.42
N THR A 140 -0.42 -0.40 10.50
CA THR A 140 0.77 -1.26 10.45
C THR A 140 0.58 -2.48 11.35
N ASN A 141 1.50 -3.43 11.32
CA ASN A 141 1.58 -4.52 12.29
C ASN A 141 2.61 -4.23 13.41
N PHE A 142 3.29 -3.08 13.35
CA PHE A 142 4.30 -2.70 14.33
C PHE A 142 3.62 -2.47 15.68
N ARG A 143 4.04 -3.16 16.73
CA ARG A 143 3.49 -3.01 18.09
C ARG A 143 4.54 -2.52 19.08
N ASP A 144 5.75 -3.02 18.95
CA ASP A 144 6.90 -2.59 19.73
C ASP A 144 7.57 -1.38 19.07
N GLY A 145 7.46 -0.22 19.73
CA GLY A 145 8.03 1.04 19.24
C GLY A 145 9.56 1.11 19.36
N GLU A 146 10.19 0.37 20.27
CA GLU A 146 11.65 0.31 20.38
C GLU A 146 12.23 -0.53 19.23
N LEU A 147 11.58 -1.66 18.94
CA LEU A 147 11.92 -2.48 17.79
C LEU A 147 11.74 -1.68 16.49
N LEU A 148 10.60 -1.01 16.32
CA LEU A 148 10.33 -0.18 15.13
C LEU A 148 11.39 0.92 14.96
N PHE A 149 11.75 1.60 16.05
CA PHE A 149 12.78 2.65 16.01
C PHE A 149 14.14 2.10 15.58
N ARG A 150 14.53 0.92 16.09
CA ARG A 150 15.77 0.25 15.68
C ARG A 150 15.72 -0.18 14.22
N THR A 151 14.65 -0.83 13.79
CA THR A 151 14.46 -1.25 12.40
C THR A 151 14.57 -0.06 11.44
N LEU A 152 13.90 1.06 11.72
CA LEU A 152 13.99 2.27 10.89
C LEU A 152 15.42 2.84 10.83
N LYS A 153 16.16 2.76 11.93
CA LYS A 153 17.55 3.23 12.00
C LYS A 153 18.52 2.30 11.26
N GLU A 154 18.34 0.99 11.38
CA GLU A 154 19.09 -0.04 10.65
C GLU A 154 18.84 0.05 9.14
N PHE A 155 17.60 0.37 8.76
CA PHE A 155 17.22 0.66 7.38
C PHE A 155 17.80 2.00 6.84
N GLY A 156 18.47 2.78 7.69
CA GLY A 156 19.16 4.01 7.30
C GLY A 156 18.31 5.28 7.33
N VAL A 157 17.08 5.22 7.84
CA VAL A 157 16.13 6.33 7.78
C VAL A 157 16.01 7.00 9.12
N ASN A 158 17.07 7.75 9.46
CA ASN A 158 17.28 8.54 10.69
C ASN A 158 15.98 8.94 11.42
N PRO A 159 15.44 8.08 12.30
CA PRO A 159 14.15 8.31 12.91
C PRO A 159 14.31 9.24 14.11
N VAL A 160 13.34 10.14 14.30
CA VAL A 160 13.26 11.05 15.44
C VAL A 160 12.09 10.64 16.32
N ARG A 161 12.35 10.47 17.61
CA ARG A 161 11.31 10.09 18.59
C ARG A 161 10.79 11.31 19.32
N ALA A 162 9.48 11.47 19.35
CA ALA A 162 8.77 12.50 20.11
C ALA A 162 7.69 11.83 20.96
N GLY A 163 8.04 11.44 22.19
CA GLY A 163 7.15 10.68 23.08
C GLY A 163 6.84 9.29 22.51
N HIS A 164 5.55 8.99 22.29
CA HIS A 164 5.07 7.75 21.67
C HIS A 164 4.97 7.82 20.14
N ALA A 165 5.36 8.95 19.54
CA ALA A 165 5.41 9.09 18.09
C ALA A 165 6.85 8.91 17.58
N ILE A 166 6.97 8.28 16.42
CA ILE A 166 8.23 8.16 15.68
C ILE A 166 8.03 8.85 14.33
N THR A 167 8.89 9.80 14.02
CA THR A 167 8.85 10.54 12.76
C THR A 167 10.09 10.22 11.96
N CYS A 168 9.95 9.97 10.67
CA CYS A 168 11.08 9.85 9.77
C CYS A 168 10.74 10.44 8.40
N ARG A 169 11.77 10.74 7.62
CA ARG A 169 11.62 11.29 6.27
C ARG A 169 12.21 10.30 5.28
N VAL A 170 11.40 9.92 4.30
CA VAL A 170 11.80 9.05 3.18
C VAL A 170 11.62 9.88 1.92
N GLU A 171 12.73 10.20 1.26
CA GLU A 171 12.75 11.14 0.13
C GLU A 171 12.06 12.48 0.50
N ASP A 172 11.00 12.85 -0.24
CA ASP A 172 10.20 14.05 0.01
C ASP A 172 8.97 13.80 0.90
N SER A 173 8.78 12.56 1.34
CA SER A 173 7.64 12.12 2.16
C SER A 173 7.97 12.14 3.65
N LEU A 174 7.06 12.67 4.46
CA LEU A 174 7.14 12.61 5.91
C LEU A 174 6.27 11.46 6.42
N LEU A 175 6.89 10.52 7.13
CA LEU A 175 6.20 9.40 7.79
C LEU A 175 6.12 9.65 9.28
N LEU A 176 4.92 9.60 9.83
CA LEU A 176 4.64 9.79 11.24
C LEU A 176 3.92 8.57 11.81
N PHE A 177 4.66 7.74 12.54
CA PHE A 177 4.14 6.58 13.24
C PHE A 177 3.55 7.00 14.59
N ARG A 178 2.28 6.66 14.82
CA ARG A 178 1.56 6.91 16.07
C ARG A 178 0.90 5.63 16.59
N GLN A 179 1.08 5.37 17.87
CA GLN A 179 0.35 4.31 18.56
C GLN A 179 -0.92 4.89 19.20
N SER A 180 -2.01 4.11 19.20
CA SER A 180 -3.20 4.51 19.97
C SER A 180 -2.91 4.40 21.47
N GLN A 181 -3.75 4.99 22.32
CA GLN A 181 -3.50 5.11 23.76
C GLN A 181 -3.30 3.78 24.51
N SER A 182 -3.57 2.62 23.90
CA SER A 182 -3.22 1.32 24.47
C SER A 182 -1.83 0.85 24.00
N HIS A 183 -0.98 0.48 24.96
CA HIS A 183 0.39 0.00 24.74
C HIS A 183 0.52 -1.29 23.91
N ASP A 184 -0.59 -1.97 23.61
CA ASP A 184 -0.63 -3.20 22.81
C ASP A 184 -1.30 -3.00 21.44
N SER A 185 -1.72 -1.76 21.12
CA SER A 185 -2.25 -1.44 19.79
C SER A 185 -1.13 -1.30 18.77
N PRO A 186 -1.34 -1.73 17.51
CA PRO A 186 -0.37 -1.47 16.47
C PRO A 186 -0.26 0.04 16.16
N PHE A 187 0.91 0.45 15.66
CA PHE A 187 1.13 1.78 15.14
C PHE A 187 0.34 2.00 13.84
N TYR A 188 -0.08 3.23 13.63
CA TYR A 188 -0.52 3.74 12.34
C TYR A 188 0.55 4.69 11.80
N VAL A 189 0.77 4.69 10.50
CA VAL A 189 1.66 5.65 9.84
C VAL A 189 0.85 6.67 9.06
N GLU A 190 0.97 7.93 9.45
CA GLU A 190 0.52 9.07 8.65
C GLU A 190 1.62 9.44 7.67
N VAL A 191 1.27 9.49 6.38
CA VAL A 191 2.14 9.89 5.30
C VAL A 191 1.70 11.26 4.83
N ARG A 192 2.63 12.21 4.87
CA ARG A 192 2.43 13.57 4.39
C ARG A 192 3.38 13.84 3.24
N ASN A 193 2.91 14.63 2.28
CA ASN A 193 3.70 15.03 1.11
C ASN A 193 4.30 13.83 0.35
N ALA A 194 3.47 12.85 0.00
CA ALA A 194 3.90 11.71 -0.83
C ALA A 194 3.66 11.98 -2.32
N PRO A 195 4.69 12.39 -3.09
CA PRO A 195 4.57 12.54 -4.53
C PRO A 195 4.30 11.19 -5.22
N ASP A 196 4.78 10.09 -4.62
CA ASP A 196 4.54 8.73 -5.09
C ASP A 196 4.25 7.79 -3.90
N LEU A 197 2.97 7.49 -3.70
CA LEU A 197 2.53 6.60 -2.64
C LEU A 197 2.98 5.15 -2.86
N ARG A 198 3.22 4.71 -4.10
CA ARG A 198 3.68 3.35 -4.42
C ARG A 198 5.09 3.10 -3.90
N LYS A 199 5.98 4.09 -4.02
CA LYS A 199 7.31 4.04 -3.39
C LYS A 199 7.24 4.00 -1.88
N VAL A 200 6.35 4.80 -1.27
CA VAL A 200 6.13 4.77 0.18
C VAL A 200 5.62 3.40 0.63
N TYR A 201 4.74 2.76 -0.15
CA TYR A 201 4.28 1.41 0.12
C TYR A 201 5.39 0.37 0.05
N GLN A 202 6.23 0.42 -0.99
CA GLN A 202 7.39 -0.48 -1.11
C GLN A 202 8.35 -0.29 0.07
N TYR A 203 8.62 0.96 0.45
CA TYR A 203 9.42 1.27 1.62
C TYR A 203 8.82 0.69 2.92
N LEU A 204 7.51 0.85 3.14
CA LEU A 204 6.83 0.26 4.30
C LEU A 204 6.85 -1.28 4.28
N SER A 205 6.84 -1.89 3.10
CA SER A 205 7.01 -3.34 2.92
C SER A 205 8.38 -3.80 3.39
N ASP A 206 9.44 -3.14 2.95
CA ASP A 206 10.80 -3.52 3.27
C ASP A 206 11.06 -3.37 4.79
N VAL A 207 10.54 -2.29 5.39
CA VAL A 207 10.58 -2.09 6.85
C VAL A 207 9.79 -3.18 7.60
N ASP A 208 8.66 -3.65 7.05
CA ASP A 208 7.88 -4.74 7.64
C ASP A 208 8.64 -6.07 7.65
N GLU A 209 9.29 -6.42 6.55
CA GLU A 209 10.11 -7.63 6.46
C GLU A 209 11.27 -7.60 7.46
N ASP A 210 11.98 -6.48 7.54
CA ASP A 210 13.08 -6.31 8.50
C ASP A 210 12.57 -6.30 9.95
N TYR A 211 11.42 -5.69 10.22
CA TYR A 211 10.80 -5.72 11.54
C TYR A 211 10.47 -7.16 11.98
N LYS A 212 9.88 -7.96 11.08
CA LYS A 212 9.58 -9.38 11.35
C LYS A 212 10.84 -10.19 11.62
N ARG A 213 11.91 -9.97 10.84
CA ARG A 213 13.22 -10.62 11.06
C ARG A 213 13.78 -10.28 12.44
N CYS A 214 13.79 -9.01 12.82
CA CYS A 214 14.28 -8.58 14.13
C CYS A 214 13.41 -9.09 15.28
N LEU A 215 12.09 -9.14 15.09
CA LEU A 215 11.16 -9.73 16.06
C LEU A 215 11.42 -11.23 16.26
N GLN A 216 11.60 -11.98 15.18
CA GLN A 216 11.88 -13.42 15.22
C GLN A 216 13.17 -13.70 16.00
N ALA A 217 14.24 -12.94 15.73
CA ALA A 217 15.50 -13.05 16.47
C ALA A 217 15.32 -12.79 17.97
N MET A 218 14.60 -11.72 18.35
CA MET A 218 14.34 -11.43 19.77
C MET A 218 13.49 -12.50 20.46
N VAL A 219 12.46 -13.04 19.77
CA VAL A 219 11.62 -14.10 20.32
C VAL A 219 12.44 -15.36 20.53
N TYR A 220 13.29 -15.71 19.58
CA TYR A 220 14.19 -16.85 19.66
C TYR A 220 15.16 -16.75 20.84
N GLU A 221 15.85 -15.62 21.01
CA GLU A 221 16.77 -15.40 22.15
C GLU A 221 16.04 -15.50 23.50
N LYS A 222 14.89 -14.83 23.64
CA LYS A 222 14.06 -14.93 24.86
C LYS A 222 13.58 -16.36 25.13
N LEU A 223 13.37 -17.15 24.09
CA LEU A 223 12.94 -18.53 24.23
C LEU A 223 14.10 -19.41 24.72
N LYS A 224 15.32 -19.19 24.22
CA LYS A 224 16.54 -19.83 24.74
C LYS A 224 16.76 -19.52 26.22
N GLU A 225 16.74 -18.24 26.60
CA GLU A 225 16.86 -17.80 28.00
C GLU A 225 15.83 -18.52 28.89
N ARG A 226 14.57 -18.57 28.45
CA ARG A 226 13.49 -19.22 29.21
C ARG A 226 13.64 -20.74 29.30
N VAL A 227 14.21 -21.38 28.29
CA VAL A 227 14.49 -22.83 28.30
C VAL A 227 15.60 -23.12 29.31
N GLU A 228 16.66 -22.33 29.33
CA GLU A 228 17.74 -22.41 30.32
C GLU A 228 17.21 -22.16 31.75
N ASP A 229 16.44 -21.09 31.95
CA ASP A 229 15.84 -20.73 33.26
C ASP A 229 14.94 -21.83 33.84
N LYS A 230 14.31 -22.63 32.96
CA LYS A 230 13.41 -23.73 33.33
C LYS A 230 14.10 -25.09 33.40
N ASN A 231 15.44 -25.15 33.34
CA ASN A 231 16.22 -26.40 33.27
C ASN A 231 15.76 -27.34 32.14
N MET A 232 15.19 -26.79 31.08
CA MET A 232 14.86 -27.52 29.86
C MET A 232 16.08 -27.51 28.94
N THR A 233 16.15 -28.44 27.98
CA THR A 233 17.26 -28.48 27.00
C THR A 233 16.73 -28.43 25.59
N ILE A 234 17.39 -27.64 24.74
CA ILE A 234 17.12 -27.63 23.30
C ILE A 234 17.66 -28.94 22.73
N GLU A 235 16.78 -29.74 22.13
CA GLU A 235 17.10 -31.03 21.52
C GLU A 235 17.51 -30.86 20.06
N SER A 236 16.80 -30.01 19.32
CA SER A 236 17.14 -29.68 17.94
C SER A 236 16.74 -28.25 17.58
N GLU A 237 17.48 -27.70 16.63
CA GLU A 237 17.22 -26.41 16.00
C GLU A 237 17.32 -26.59 14.48
N GLU A 238 16.26 -26.22 13.78
CA GLU A 238 16.18 -26.32 12.32
C GLU A 238 15.67 -24.99 11.74
N VAL A 239 16.38 -24.48 10.73
CA VAL A 239 15.94 -23.34 9.93
C VAL A 239 15.35 -23.89 8.63
N LEU A 240 14.07 -23.64 8.41
CA LEU A 240 13.34 -24.11 7.22
C LEU A 240 13.59 -23.22 6.00
N GLU A 241 13.20 -23.70 4.81
CA GLU A 241 13.38 -22.99 3.54
C GLU A 241 12.67 -21.62 3.49
N ASP A 242 11.63 -21.43 4.31
CA ASP A 242 10.89 -20.17 4.46
C ASP A 242 11.49 -19.23 5.53
N ASN A 243 12.70 -19.52 6.02
CA ASN A 243 13.37 -18.83 7.14
C ASN A 243 12.63 -18.92 8.49
N SER A 244 11.66 -19.83 8.64
CA SER A 244 11.10 -20.13 9.96
C SER A 244 12.08 -20.98 10.78
N ILE A 245 12.03 -20.83 12.10
CA ILE A 245 12.92 -21.53 13.04
C ILE A 245 12.07 -22.50 13.85
N VAL A 246 12.38 -23.80 13.75
CA VAL A 246 11.76 -24.86 14.55
C VAL A 246 12.71 -25.26 15.68
N LEU A 247 12.20 -25.18 16.91
CA LEU A 247 12.92 -25.56 18.12
C LEU A 247 12.23 -26.76 18.77
N THR A 248 12.96 -27.85 18.95
CA THR A 248 12.51 -29.01 19.74
C THR A 248 13.08 -28.88 21.15
N ILE A 249 12.22 -28.88 22.15
CA ILE A 249 12.59 -28.67 23.56
C ILE A 249 12.29 -29.94 24.34
N ASN A 250 13.31 -30.47 25.00
CA ASN A 250 13.16 -31.59 25.91
C ASN A 250 12.78 -31.06 27.30
N ILE A 251 11.59 -31.46 27.76
CA ILE A 251 11.05 -31.11 29.07
C ILE A 251 11.46 -32.21 30.04
N ARG A 252 12.44 -31.92 30.90
CA ARG A 252 12.72 -32.79 32.06
C ARG A 252 11.61 -32.57 33.09
N GLY A 253 10.68 -33.52 33.16
CA GLY A 253 9.66 -33.61 34.21
C GLY A 253 10.23 -34.07 35.54
#